data_AF-A0A8J4RDT8-F1
#
_entry.id   AF-A0A8J4RDT8-F1
#
_cell.length_a   1.000
_cell.length_b   1.000
_cell.length_c   1.000
_cell.angle_alpha   90.00
_cell.angle_beta   90.00
_cell.angle_gamma   90.00
#
_symmetry.space_group_name_H-M   'P 1'
#
loop_
_entity.id
_entity.type
_entity.pdbx_description
1 polymer ?
#
loop_
_entity_poly.entity_id
_entity_poly.type
_entity_poly.pdbx_seq_one_letter_code
_entity_poly.pdbx_strand_id
1 'polypeptide(L)'
;MEASTCTSQFKIILGSSSIPCRKILAEMGYEFTIMSADIDEKCIRKEKPEDLVMALAEAKADAILSNLQTISNQEKDDEQTILTAADTADAILQGLPIDEYVKDAEPTLLITCDQVVVYGGVIREKPSSKEEARKFWKDYSGGHAATVGSVLVTNLKTGFKKGEWD
;
A
#
# COMPACT_ATOMS: atom_id res chain seq x y z
N MET A 1 1.92 -28.17 24.02
CA MET A 1 2.89 -27.37 23.24
C MET A 1 2.21 -26.05 22.98
N GLU A 2 2.49 -25.05 23.80
CA GLU A 2 1.91 -23.72 23.59
C GLU A 2 2.70 -23.00 22.51
N ALA A 3 1.99 -22.56 21.48
CA ALA A 3 2.53 -21.68 20.46
C ALA A 3 2.85 -20.35 21.15
N SER A 4 4.14 -20.06 21.31
CA SER A 4 4.62 -18.76 21.74
C SER A 4 4.24 -17.77 20.64
N THR A 5 3.15 -17.03 20.85
CA THR A 5 2.77 -15.92 19.99
C THR A 5 3.87 -14.87 20.10
N CYS A 6 4.60 -14.65 19.01
CA CYS A 6 5.57 -13.59 18.92
C CYS A 6 4.79 -12.27 18.92
N THR A 7 4.60 -11.68 20.11
CA THR A 7 4.06 -10.33 20.24
C THR A 7 5.01 -9.38 19.50
N SER A 8 4.56 -8.86 18.37
CA SER A 8 5.33 -7.95 17.54
C SER A 8 5.73 -6.72 18.35
N GLN A 9 7.00 -6.32 18.34
CA GLN A 9 7.50 -5.13 19.04
C GLN A 9 7.07 -3.81 18.35
N PHE A 10 6.31 -3.90 17.26
CA PHE A 10 5.87 -2.80 16.43
C PHE A 10 4.55 -3.12 15.73
N LYS A 11 3.71 -2.11 15.52
CA LYS A 11 2.49 -2.26 14.72
C LYS A 11 2.82 -2.09 13.24
N ILE A 12 2.23 -2.89 12.37
CA ILE A 12 2.44 -2.81 10.92
C ILE A 12 1.15 -2.34 10.24
N ILE A 13 1.30 -1.36 9.34
CA ILE A 13 0.25 -0.92 8.41
C ILE A 13 0.72 -1.23 6.99
N LEU A 14 -0.03 -2.03 6.26
CA LEU A 14 0.17 -2.27 4.83
C LEU A 14 -0.54 -1.16 4.04
N GLY A 15 0.28 -0.32 3.42
CA GLY A 15 -0.04 0.81 2.56
C GLY A 15 -0.52 0.48 1.15
N SER A 16 -0.98 -0.76 0.91
CA SER A 16 -1.21 -1.30 -0.43
C SER A 16 -2.51 -2.09 -0.50
N SER A 17 -3.28 -1.87 -1.56
CA SER A 17 -4.48 -2.65 -1.89
C SER A 17 -4.17 -3.98 -2.59
N SER A 18 -2.89 -4.28 -2.82
CA SER A 18 -2.43 -5.49 -3.52
C SER A 18 -2.72 -6.78 -2.72
N ILE A 19 -3.58 -7.64 -3.26
CA ILE A 19 -3.86 -8.98 -2.70
C ILE A 19 -2.57 -9.82 -2.57
N PRO A 20 -1.66 -9.88 -3.57
CA PRO A 20 -0.39 -10.58 -3.41
C PRO A 20 0.45 -10.10 -2.22
N CYS A 21 0.61 -8.78 -2.06
CA CYS A 21 1.40 -8.23 -0.95
C CYS A 21 0.79 -8.58 0.41
N ARG A 22 -0.54 -8.50 0.54
CA ARG A 22 -1.27 -8.93 1.73
C ARG A 22 -1.00 -10.40 2.06
N LYS A 23 -1.06 -11.29 1.06
CA LYS A 23 -0.81 -12.72 1.25
C LYS A 23 0.63 -12.98 1.71
N ILE A 24 1.61 -12.35 1.07
CA ILE A 24 3.03 -12.52 1.42
C ILE A 24 3.30 -12.11 2.87
N LEU A 25 2.85 -10.92 3.29
CA LEU A 25 3.04 -10.48 4.68
C LEU A 25 2.37 -11.42 5.69
N ALA A 26 1.18 -11.93 5.36
CA ALA A 26 0.46 -12.87 6.22
C ALA A 26 1.15 -14.25 6.28
N GLU A 27 1.64 -14.76 5.15
CA GLU A 27 2.41 -16.01 5.07
C GLU A 27 3.74 -15.94 5.84
N MET A 28 4.32 -14.75 5.95
CA MET A 28 5.49 -14.49 6.81
C MET A 28 5.15 -14.43 8.30
N GLY A 29 3.86 -14.52 8.67
CA GLY A 29 3.40 -14.54 10.06
C GLY A 29 3.26 -13.15 10.70
N TYR A 30 3.21 -12.08 9.90
CA TYR A 30 2.99 -10.74 10.42
C TYR A 30 1.49 -10.47 10.60
N GLU A 31 1.16 -9.85 11.74
CA GLU A 31 -0.13 -9.18 11.94
C GLU A 31 -0.01 -7.74 11.47
N PHE A 32 -0.96 -7.30 10.64
CA PHE A 32 -0.96 -5.96 10.08
C PHE A 32 -2.37 -5.49 9.76
N THR A 33 -2.53 -4.16 9.75
CA THR A 33 -3.74 -3.49 9.30
C THR A 33 -3.53 -2.96 7.89
N ILE A 34 -4.59 -2.84 7.11
CA ILE A 34 -4.50 -2.34 5.73
C ILE A 34 -5.04 -0.92 5.70
N MET A 35 -4.26 -0.03 5.11
CA MET A 35 -4.64 1.36 4.88
C MET A 35 -4.13 1.75 3.51
N SER A 36 -5.01 2.04 2.57
CA SER A 36 -4.63 2.52 1.24
C SER A 36 -5.25 3.88 0.99
N ALA A 37 -4.54 4.72 0.24
CA ALA A 37 -5.06 5.96 -0.28
C ALA A 37 -5.13 5.87 -1.81
N ASP A 38 -6.18 6.43 -2.39
CA ASP A 38 -6.29 6.55 -3.83
C ASP A 38 -5.32 7.64 -4.31
N ILE A 39 -4.42 7.25 -5.22
CA ILE A 39 -3.51 8.17 -5.90
C ILE A 39 -3.68 8.03 -7.41
N ASP A 40 -3.51 9.12 -8.14
CA ASP A 40 -3.44 9.05 -9.59
C ASP A 40 -2.03 8.62 -10.01
N GLU A 41 -1.77 7.30 -9.94
CA GLU A 41 -0.49 6.70 -10.33
C GLU A 41 -0.06 7.14 -11.75
N LYS A 42 -1.03 7.45 -12.64
CA LYS A 42 -0.73 7.84 -14.01
C LYS A 42 -0.13 9.23 -14.15
N CYS A 43 -0.35 10.11 -13.18
CA CYS A 43 0.29 11.43 -13.12
C CYS A 43 1.77 11.34 -12.73
N ILE A 44 2.22 10.24 -12.12
CA ILE A 44 3.60 10.04 -11.70
C ILE A 44 4.33 9.25 -12.78
N ARG A 45 5.32 9.89 -13.40
CA ARG A 45 6.07 9.30 -14.51
C ARG A 45 7.56 9.54 -14.33
N LYS A 46 8.34 8.48 -14.55
CA LYS A 46 9.82 8.47 -14.58
C LYS A 46 10.27 7.63 -15.76
N GLU A 47 11.42 7.96 -16.31
CA GLU A 47 11.98 7.22 -17.46
C GLU A 47 12.50 5.84 -17.06
N LYS A 48 13.11 5.75 -15.88
CA LYS A 48 13.65 4.53 -15.32
C LYS A 48 12.58 3.80 -14.50
N PRO A 49 12.40 2.49 -14.70
CA PRO A 49 11.42 1.71 -13.94
C PRO A 49 11.68 1.76 -12.43
N GLU A 50 12.95 1.75 -12.02
CA GLU A 50 13.39 1.80 -10.62
C GLU A 50 12.93 3.10 -9.95
N ASP A 51 13.19 4.23 -10.61
CA ASP A 51 12.78 5.55 -10.13
C ASP A 51 11.24 5.68 -10.09
N LEU A 52 10.55 5.05 -11.05
CA LEU A 52 9.08 5.06 -11.10
C LEU A 52 8.48 4.34 -9.90
N VAL A 53 8.89 3.09 -9.65
CA VAL A 53 8.30 2.30 -8.57
C VAL A 53 8.56 2.92 -7.20
N MET A 54 9.77 3.45 -6.99
CA MET A 54 10.10 4.18 -5.76
C MET A 54 9.22 5.42 -5.59
N ALA A 55 9.04 6.22 -6.64
CA ALA A 55 8.17 7.41 -6.59
C ALA A 55 6.70 7.04 -6.33
N LEU A 56 6.21 5.93 -6.87
CA LEU A 56 4.85 5.45 -6.60
C LEU A 56 4.69 4.98 -5.15
N ALA A 57 5.65 4.25 -4.61
CA ALA A 57 5.64 3.82 -3.21
C ALA A 57 5.70 5.01 -2.24
N GLU A 58 6.51 6.03 -2.55
CA GLU A 58 6.57 7.30 -1.80
C GLU A 58 5.24 8.05 -1.84
N ALA A 59 4.66 8.21 -3.04
CA ALA A 59 3.39 8.91 -3.19
C ALA A 59 2.24 8.21 -2.43
N LYS A 60 2.21 6.87 -2.41
CA LYS A 60 1.26 6.11 -1.58
C LYS A 60 1.45 6.42 -0.10
N ALA A 61 2.70 6.46 0.36
CA ALA A 61 2.99 6.74 1.77
C ALA A 61 2.55 8.15 2.14
N ASP A 62 2.86 9.14 1.30
CA ASP A 62 2.52 10.54 1.55
C ASP A 62 1.01 10.79 1.53
N ALA A 63 0.28 10.13 0.63
CA ALA A 63 -1.19 10.20 0.60
C ALA A 63 -1.81 9.61 1.87
N ILE A 64 -1.30 8.47 2.34
CA ILE A 64 -1.74 7.84 3.60
C ILE A 64 -1.44 8.75 4.80
N LEU A 65 -0.22 9.30 4.88
CA LEU A 65 0.19 10.23 5.94
C LEU A 65 -0.69 11.49 5.97
N SER A 66 -1.04 12.02 4.80
CA SER A 66 -1.92 13.20 4.68
C SER A 66 -3.33 12.92 5.20
N ASN A 67 -3.87 11.72 4.93
CA ASN A 67 -5.17 11.29 5.47
C ASN A 67 -5.12 11.17 7.00
N LEU A 68 -4.05 10.59 7.55
CA LEU A 68 -3.88 10.46 9.00
C LEU A 68 -3.81 11.83 9.70
N GLN A 69 -3.10 12.80 9.13
CA GLN A 69 -3.02 14.17 9.67
C GLN A 69 -4.38 14.87 9.63
N THR A 70 -5.12 14.72 8.54
CA THR A 70 -6.45 15.35 8.38
C THR A 70 -7.42 14.87 9.46
N ILE A 71 -7.38 13.59 9.79
CA ILE A 71 -8.27 13.00 10.81
C ILE A 71 -7.90 13.49 12.21
N SER A 72 -6.61 13.59 12.54
CA SER A 72 -6.16 14.13 13.84
C SER A 72 -6.53 15.61 14.07
N ASN A 73 -6.79 16.38 13.00
CA ASN A 73 -7.16 17.79 13.09
C ASN A 73 -8.68 18.02 13.17
N GLN A 74 -9.50 17.00 12.88
CA GLN A 74 -10.97 17.10 12.94
C GLN A 74 -11.56 16.70 14.30
N GLU A 75 -10.78 16.12 15.22
CA GLU A 75 -11.24 15.76 16.57
C GLU A 75 -11.29 16.93 17.58
N LYS A 76 -11.45 18.17 17.09
CA LYS A 76 -11.72 19.34 17.94
C LYS A 76 -13.12 19.94 17.78
N ASP A 77 -13.99 19.36 16.96
CA ASP A 77 -15.40 19.77 16.91
C ASP A 77 -16.31 18.58 16.59
N ASP A 78 -17.07 18.20 17.62
CA ASP A 78 -18.39 17.57 17.63
C ASP A 78 -18.66 16.12 17.15
N GLU A 79 -19.59 15.54 17.88
CA GLU A 79 -20.04 14.14 17.95
C GLU A 79 -20.69 13.59 16.66
N GLN A 80 -20.51 12.27 16.51
CA GLN A 80 -21.47 11.27 15.98
C GLN A 80 -21.90 11.39 14.51
N THR A 81 -21.49 10.41 13.69
CA THR A 81 -22.23 10.06 12.46
C THR A 81 -22.33 8.54 12.30
N ILE A 82 -23.56 8.05 12.42
CA ILE A 82 -24.01 6.70 12.08
C ILE A 82 -24.12 6.61 10.54
N LEU A 83 -23.64 5.52 9.93
CA LEU A 83 -24.03 5.14 8.56
C LEU A 83 -24.51 3.69 8.52
N THR A 84 -25.78 3.52 8.16
CA THR A 84 -26.49 2.26 7.94
C THR A 84 -26.46 1.85 6.46
N ALA A 85 -26.11 0.57 6.22
CA ALA A 85 -26.50 -0.38 5.16
C ALA A 85 -26.52 0.02 3.66
N ALA A 86 -25.77 -0.71 2.81
CA ALA A 86 -26.29 -1.66 1.81
C ALA A 86 -25.18 -2.20 0.87
N ASP A 87 -25.06 -3.53 0.84
CA ASP A 87 -24.72 -4.40 -0.30
C ASP A 87 -23.66 -3.94 -1.33
N THR A 88 -22.38 -4.22 -1.06
CA THR A 88 -21.47 -5.01 -1.92
C THR A 88 -20.21 -5.32 -1.10
N ALA A 89 -19.80 -6.59 -1.03
CA ALA A 89 -18.64 -7.03 -0.27
C ALA A 89 -17.32 -6.59 -0.94
N ASP A 90 -16.93 -5.33 -0.73
CA ASP A 90 -15.54 -4.85 -0.90
C ASP A 90 -15.25 -3.55 -0.09
N ALA A 91 -16.16 -3.14 0.79
CA ALA A 91 -16.08 -1.88 1.54
C ALA A 91 -16.00 -2.06 3.07
N ILE A 92 -15.28 -3.07 3.55
CA ILE A 92 -14.89 -3.13 4.96
C ILE A 92 -13.42 -2.78 5.03
N LEU A 93 -13.13 -1.50 5.31
CA LEU A 93 -11.95 -0.99 6.03
C LEU A 93 -11.90 0.55 6.08
N GLN A 94 -13.03 1.25 5.96
CA GLN A 94 -13.14 2.63 6.45
C GLN A 94 -13.93 2.57 7.76
N GLY A 95 -13.24 2.71 8.88
CA GLY A 95 -13.90 2.85 10.19
C GLY A 95 -13.39 1.95 11.30
N LEU A 96 -12.08 1.67 11.38
CA LEU A 96 -11.51 1.40 12.70
C LEU A 96 -11.21 2.75 13.36
N PRO A 97 -11.63 2.96 14.62
CA PRO A 97 -11.32 4.19 15.35
C PRO A 97 -9.81 4.34 15.46
N ILE A 98 -9.30 5.42 14.89
CA ILE A 98 -7.88 5.79 14.91
C ILE A 98 -7.40 6.08 16.34
N ASP A 99 -8.33 6.30 17.28
CA ASP A 99 -8.06 6.54 18.70
C ASP A 99 -7.30 5.39 19.40
N GLU A 100 -7.30 4.17 18.85
CA GLU A 100 -6.49 3.05 19.39
C GLU A 100 -5.04 3.02 18.86
N TYR A 101 -4.76 3.73 17.76
CA TYR A 101 -3.40 3.78 17.16
C TYR A 101 -2.55 4.93 17.69
N VAL A 102 -3.17 5.98 18.24
CA VAL A 102 -2.47 7.17 18.75
C VAL A 102 -2.14 7.03 20.25
N LYS A 103 -2.72 6.06 20.96
CA LYS A 103 -2.50 5.85 22.40
C LYS A 103 -1.37 4.88 22.76
N ASP A 104 -0.81 4.13 21.82
CA ASP A 104 0.25 3.17 22.15
C ASP A 104 1.66 3.70 21.94
N ALA A 105 2.53 3.43 22.93
CA ALA A 105 3.94 3.81 22.94
C ALA A 105 4.78 3.10 21.87
N GLU A 106 4.21 2.10 21.19
CA GLU A 106 4.85 1.23 20.22
C GLU A 106 5.08 1.91 18.87
N PRO A 107 6.24 1.70 18.22
CA PRO A 107 6.48 2.26 16.90
C PRO A 107 5.56 1.59 15.86
N THR A 108 4.87 2.42 15.06
CA THR A 108 4.06 1.95 13.93
C THR A 108 4.84 2.11 12.63
N LEU A 109 4.95 1.02 11.86
CA LEU A 109 5.60 0.98 10.55
C LEU A 109 4.54 0.94 9.44
N LEU A 110 4.59 1.91 8.53
CA LEU A 110 3.82 1.90 7.28
C LEU A 110 4.68 1.31 6.17
N ILE A 111 4.18 0.27 5.51
CA ILE A 111 4.84 -0.40 4.38
C ILE A 111 4.05 -0.12 3.10
N THR A 112 4.62 0.63 2.17
CA THR A 112 4.07 0.82 0.83
C THR A 112 4.95 0.10 -0.20
N CYS A 113 4.36 -0.24 -1.34
CA CYS A 113 5.07 -0.95 -2.39
C CYS A 113 4.42 -0.66 -3.74
N ASP A 114 5.20 -0.81 -4.80
CA ASP A 114 4.73 -0.75 -6.17
C ASP A 114 5.51 -1.71 -7.07
N GLN A 115 4.92 -2.11 -8.21
CA GLN A 115 5.56 -3.02 -9.15
C GLN A 115 5.07 -2.77 -10.57
N VAL A 116 6.02 -2.73 -11.50
CA VAL A 116 5.79 -2.60 -12.94
C VAL A 116 6.43 -3.75 -13.70
N VAL A 117 5.97 -3.97 -14.93
CA VAL A 117 6.57 -4.91 -15.88
C VAL A 117 7.36 -4.12 -16.92
N VAL A 118 8.57 -4.56 -17.25
CA VAL A 118 9.37 -4.03 -18.35
C VAL A 118 9.39 -5.05 -19.48
N TYR A 119 9.00 -4.62 -20.68
CA TYR A 119 9.01 -5.46 -21.87
C TYR A 119 9.45 -4.65 -23.09
N GLY A 120 10.49 -5.11 -23.78
CA GLY A 120 11.04 -4.41 -24.95
C GLY A 120 11.50 -2.98 -24.64
N GLY A 121 11.98 -2.73 -23.42
CA GLY A 121 12.37 -1.39 -22.93
C GLY A 121 11.20 -0.49 -22.55
N VAL A 122 9.96 -0.98 -22.57
CA VAL A 122 8.76 -0.21 -22.22
C VAL A 122 8.22 -0.66 -20.86
N ILE A 123 7.94 0.31 -20.00
CA ILE A 123 7.28 0.11 -18.72
C ILE A 123 5.78 -0.13 -18.94
N ARG A 124 5.23 -1.15 -18.30
CA ARG A 124 3.82 -1.56 -18.34
C ARG A 124 3.29 -1.71 -16.91
N GLU A 125 2.26 -0.91 -16.61
CA GLU A 125 1.50 -1.00 -15.37
C GLU A 125 0.30 -1.96 -15.55
N LYS A 126 -0.63 -1.96 -14.58
CA LYS A 126 -1.88 -2.70 -14.72
C LYS A 126 -2.63 -2.23 -15.97
N PRO A 127 -3.07 -3.14 -16.85
CA PRO A 127 -3.81 -2.77 -18.04
C PRO A 127 -5.13 -2.08 -17.65
N SER A 128 -5.45 -1.00 -18.34
CA SER A 128 -6.67 -0.21 -18.13
C SER A 128 -7.88 -0.78 -18.87
N SER A 129 -7.69 -1.78 -19.74
CA SER A 129 -8.75 -2.41 -20.53
C SER A 129 -8.48 -3.89 -20.83
N LYS A 130 -9.53 -4.62 -21.21
CA LYS A 130 -9.41 -6.03 -21.65
C LYS A 130 -8.59 -6.15 -22.93
N GLU A 131 -8.70 -5.17 -23.82
CA GLU A 131 -8.01 -5.10 -25.10
C GLU A 131 -6.50 -4.94 -24.88
N GLU A 132 -6.11 -4.04 -23.97
CA GLU A 132 -4.73 -3.86 -23.55
C GLU A 132 -4.17 -5.10 -22.85
N ALA A 133 -4.94 -5.74 -21.96
CA ALA A 133 -4.53 -6.98 -21.31
C ALA A 133 -4.25 -8.09 -22.34
N ARG A 134 -5.12 -8.27 -23.35
CA ARG A 134 -4.91 -9.24 -24.44
C ARG A 134 -3.68 -8.89 -25.28
N LYS A 135 -3.45 -7.60 -25.53
CA LYS A 135 -2.24 -7.15 -26.22
C LYS A 135 -0.99 -7.49 -25.42
N PHE A 136 -0.97 -7.24 -24.10
CA PHE A 136 0.16 -7.60 -23.25
C PHE A 136 0.45 -9.09 -23.30
N TRP A 137 -0.57 -9.95 -23.16
CA TRP A 137 -0.39 -11.40 -23.28
C TRP A 137 0.17 -11.84 -24.63
N LYS A 138 -0.34 -11.27 -25.72
CA LYS A 138 0.17 -11.57 -27.06
C LYS A 138 1.63 -11.13 -27.21
N ASP A 139 1.96 -9.93 -26.75
CA ASP A 139 3.32 -9.40 -26.82
C ASP A 139 4.29 -10.27 -26.02
N TYR A 140 3.94 -10.66 -24.80
CA TYR A 140 4.80 -11.51 -23.95
C TYR A 140 5.11 -12.88 -24.56
N SER A 141 4.35 -13.37 -25.53
CA SER A 141 4.72 -14.60 -26.27
C SER A 141 5.97 -14.44 -27.15
N GLY A 142 6.36 -13.20 -27.46
CA GLY A 142 7.46 -12.87 -28.36
C GLY A 142 8.80 -12.58 -27.68
N GLY A 143 8.89 -12.63 -26.35
CA GLY A 143 10.12 -12.29 -25.64
C GLY A 143 10.00 -12.41 -24.13
N HIS A 144 10.98 -11.88 -23.41
CA HIS A 144 11.02 -11.94 -21.95
C HIS A 144 10.47 -10.64 -21.35
N ALA A 145 9.56 -10.79 -20.41
CA ALA A 145 9.15 -9.72 -19.52
C ALA A 145 9.99 -9.80 -18.24
N ALA A 146 10.39 -8.65 -17.71
CA ALA A 146 10.99 -8.51 -16.39
C ALA A 146 10.06 -7.71 -15.49
N THR A 147 10.17 -7.87 -14.18
CA THR A 147 9.47 -7.04 -13.19
C THR A 147 10.47 -6.17 -12.47
N VAL A 148 10.06 -4.95 -12.16
CA VAL A 148 10.77 -4.09 -11.21
C VAL A 148 9.77 -3.72 -10.12
N GLY A 149 10.13 -3.95 -8.87
CA GLY A 149 9.30 -3.70 -7.70
C GLY A 149 10.03 -2.84 -6.68
N SER A 150 9.27 -2.19 -5.81
CA SER A 150 9.82 -1.44 -4.68
C SER A 150 9.05 -1.71 -3.40
N VAL A 151 9.76 -1.55 -2.28
CA VAL A 151 9.17 -1.51 -0.94
C VAL A 151 9.73 -0.30 -0.22
N LEU A 152 8.84 0.48 0.40
CA LEU A 152 9.17 1.61 1.24
C LEU A 152 8.58 1.38 2.63
N VAL A 153 9.43 1.47 3.65
CA VAL A 153 9.05 1.40 5.06
C VAL A 153 9.19 2.79 5.67
N THR A 154 8.10 3.29 6.26
CA THR A 154 8.04 4.57 6.97
C THR A 154 7.74 4.32 8.44
N ASN A 155 8.61 4.78 9.33
CA ASN A 155 8.32 4.82 10.76
C ASN A 155 7.45 6.04 11.06
N LEU A 156 6.19 5.82 11.43
CA LEU A 156 5.21 6.90 11.63
C LEU A 156 5.52 7.76 12.86
N LYS A 157 6.29 7.24 13.83
CA LYS A 157 6.66 7.97 15.05
C LYS A 157 7.83 8.91 14.82
N THR A 158 8.83 8.48 14.05
CA THR A 158 10.06 9.27 13.82
C THR A 158 10.07 10.00 12.48
N GLY A 159 9.19 9.64 11.55
CA GLY A 159 9.22 10.12 10.16
C GLY A 159 10.34 9.51 9.31
N PHE A 160 11.15 8.60 9.87
CA PHE A 160 12.23 7.97 9.12
C PHE A 160 11.67 7.06 8.03
N LYS A 161 12.21 7.20 6.81
CA LYS A 161 11.84 6.40 5.63
C LYS A 161 13.05 5.62 5.13
N LYS A 162 12.84 4.35 4.78
CA LYS A 162 13.83 3.51 4.08
C LYS A 162 13.12 2.69 3.01
N GLY A 163 13.58 2.75 1.78
CA GLY A 163 13.04 1.95 0.68
C GLY A 163 14.11 1.50 -0.29
N GLU A 164 13.83 0.39 -0.95
CA GLU A 164 14.68 -0.27 -1.95
C GLU A 164 13.81 -0.83 -3.08
N TRP A 165 14.42 -1.03 -4.24
CA TRP A 165 13.82 -1.65 -5.42
C TRP A 165 14.64 -2.86 -5.86
N ASP A 166 13.98 -3.81 -6.53
CA ASP A 166 14.56 -5.02 -7.15
C ASP A 166 13.98 -5.20 -8.55
#